data_AF-A0AAJ3RL07-F1
#
_entry.id   AF-A0AAJ3RL07-F1
#
_cell.length_a   1.000
_cell.length_b   1.000
_cell.length_c   1.000
_cell.angle_alpha   90.00
_cell.angle_beta   90.00
_cell.angle_gamma   90.00
#
_symmetry.space_group_name_H-M   'P 1'
#
loop_
_entity.id
_entity.type
_entity.pdbx_description
1 polymer ?
#
loop_
_entity_poly.entity_id
_entity_poly.type
_entity_poly.pdbx_seq_one_letter_code
_entity_poly.pdbx_strand_id
1 'polypeptide(L)'
;MNNNMKLYRVDKRLYNVGDEILPDTNYPQALNNEDKEILERKLDEKRTIKKTRKEYLFLFNSLYHALIFFSKYGGNIYEVEIERDKLLFRGDMNKLDNILDALRFYDEDSIASFVNEYWKAGTHTFSPCYEYLCTKAKVIKCIRLEISKEDFYRELNNASNCVEQTRTYHKLFNEQYQD
;
A
#
# COMPACT_ATOMS: atom_id res chain seq x y z
N MET A 1 4.20 13.55 -24.47
CA MET A 1 4.62 13.72 -23.06
C MET A 1 4.28 12.42 -22.34
N ASN A 2 5.23 11.75 -21.68
CA ASN A 2 4.93 10.54 -20.91
C ASN A 2 4.06 10.93 -19.70
N ASN A 3 2.77 10.60 -19.76
CA ASN A 3 1.80 10.92 -18.71
C ASN A 3 1.74 9.85 -17.61
N ASN A 4 2.85 9.15 -17.42
CA ASN A 4 2.93 8.01 -16.50
C ASN A 4 3.34 8.48 -15.10
N MET A 5 2.81 7.80 -14.10
CA MET A 5 3.21 7.92 -12.70
C MET A 5 3.96 6.66 -12.30
N LYS A 6 5.12 6.84 -11.64
CA LYS A 6 5.87 5.76 -11.05
C LYS A 6 5.39 5.51 -9.62
N LEU A 7 5.15 4.25 -9.30
CA LEU A 7 4.67 3.76 -8.00
C LEU A 7 5.41 2.47 -7.65
N TYR A 8 5.13 1.93 -6.48
CA TYR A 8 5.73 0.69 -5.99
C TYR A 8 4.67 -0.36 -5.70
N ARG A 9 4.98 -1.62 -6.00
CA ARG A 9 4.14 -2.77 -5.66
C ARG A 9 4.94 -3.77 -4.85
N VAL A 10 4.33 -4.32 -3.81
CA VAL A 10 4.82 -5.53 -3.14
C VAL A 10 3.88 -6.68 -3.50
N ASP A 11 4.41 -7.74 -4.11
CA ASP A 11 3.60 -8.89 -4.56
C ASP A 11 4.33 -10.22 -4.32
N LYS A 12 3.58 -11.26 -3.97
CA LYS A 12 4.15 -12.61 -3.79
C LYS A 12 4.40 -13.30 -5.13
N ARG A 13 3.65 -12.92 -6.18
CA ARG A 13 3.84 -13.42 -7.55
C ARG A 13 5.14 -12.85 -8.11
N LEU A 14 5.75 -13.59 -9.02
CA LEU A 14 6.97 -13.19 -9.70
C LEU A 14 6.64 -12.55 -11.04
N TYR A 15 7.23 -11.38 -11.28
CA TYR A 15 7.11 -10.63 -12.52
C TYR A 15 8.48 -10.21 -13.05
N ASN A 16 8.55 -10.06 -14.36
CA ASN A 16 9.66 -9.48 -15.09
C ASN A 16 9.36 -8.03 -15.50
N VAL A 17 10.40 -7.29 -15.86
CA VAL A 17 10.24 -5.96 -16.46
C VAL A 17 9.45 -6.08 -17.77
N GLY A 18 8.42 -5.25 -17.91
CA GLY A 18 7.49 -5.27 -19.03
C GLY A 18 6.16 -5.96 -18.73
N ASP A 19 6.09 -6.80 -17.70
CA ASP A 19 4.87 -7.53 -17.34
C ASP A 19 3.78 -6.58 -16.83
N GLU A 20 2.52 -6.90 -17.13
CA GLU A 20 1.36 -6.23 -16.53
C GLU A 20 0.91 -6.98 -15.28
N ILE A 21 0.88 -6.26 -14.16
CA ILE A 21 0.31 -6.76 -12.90
C ILE A 21 -1.18 -6.46 -12.89
N LEU A 22 -1.99 -7.50 -12.68
CA LEU A 22 -3.42 -7.41 -12.45
C LEU A 22 -3.74 -7.59 -10.95
N PRO A 23 -4.88 -7.05 -10.47
CA PRO A 23 -5.39 -7.33 -9.13
C PRO A 23 -5.46 -8.84 -8.90
N ASP A 24 -5.10 -9.26 -7.69
CA ASP A 24 -5.34 -10.63 -7.24
C ASP A 24 -6.53 -10.62 -6.29
N THR A 25 -7.61 -11.30 -6.68
CA THR A 25 -8.78 -11.47 -5.82
C THR A 25 -8.51 -12.45 -4.68
N ASN A 26 -7.42 -13.23 -4.76
CA ASN A 26 -6.95 -14.06 -3.65
C ASN A 26 -6.19 -13.18 -2.67
N TYR A 27 -6.92 -12.33 -1.94
CA TYR A 27 -6.38 -11.54 -0.84
C TYR A 27 -6.26 -12.47 0.37
N PRO A 28 -5.13 -13.16 0.62
CA PRO A 28 -4.99 -14.11 1.72
C PRO A 28 -4.50 -13.35 2.95
N GLN A 29 -4.94 -12.09 3.12
CA GLN A 29 -4.89 -11.46 4.42
C GLN A 29 -6.05 -12.09 5.16
N ALA A 30 -5.77 -13.21 5.83
CA ALA A 30 -6.72 -13.89 6.70
C ALA A 30 -7.49 -12.84 7.49
N LEU A 31 -8.76 -12.66 7.12
CA LEU A 31 -9.74 -11.83 7.80
C LEU A 31 -10.15 -12.48 9.13
N ASN A 32 -9.21 -13.11 9.83
CA ASN A 32 -9.44 -13.69 11.15
C ASN A 32 -9.56 -12.58 12.22
N ASN A 33 -10.00 -11.39 11.84
CA ASN A 33 -10.27 -10.25 12.69
C ASN A 33 -11.55 -9.59 12.19
N GLU A 34 -12.62 -9.76 12.97
CA GLU A 34 -13.97 -9.22 12.75
C GLU A 34 -13.95 -7.72 12.46
N ASP A 35 -13.08 -6.95 13.14
CA ASP A 35 -12.93 -5.50 12.90
C ASP A 35 -12.54 -5.17 11.46
N LYS A 36 -11.72 -6.03 10.82
CA LYS A 36 -11.30 -5.82 9.42
C LYS A 36 -12.42 -6.12 8.44
N GLU A 37 -13.29 -7.08 8.75
CA GLU A 37 -14.47 -7.35 7.94
C GLU A 37 -15.48 -6.20 8.05
N ILE A 38 -15.69 -5.69 9.26
CA ILE A 38 -16.54 -4.51 9.52
C ILE A 38 -15.97 -3.29 8.78
N LEU A 39 -14.68 -3.02 8.89
CA LEU A 39 -14.00 -1.93 8.18
C LEU A 39 -14.28 -1.99 6.69
N GLU A 40 -14.01 -3.13 6.05
CA GLU A 40 -14.13 -3.28 4.59
C GLU A 40 -15.60 -3.16 4.14
N ARG A 41 -16.55 -3.72 4.91
CA ARG A 41 -17.99 -3.55 4.66
C ARG A 41 -18.40 -2.07 4.71
N LYS A 42 -18.00 -1.33 5.75
CA LYS A 42 -18.35 0.09 5.91
C LYS A 42 -17.69 0.96 4.85
N LEU A 43 -16.45 0.66 4.46
CA LEU A 43 -15.79 1.30 3.33
C LEU A 43 -16.57 1.07 2.03
N ASP A 44 -17.02 -0.16 1.77
CA ASP A 44 -17.76 -0.53 0.57
C ASP A 44 -19.16 0.12 0.50
N GLU A 45 -19.81 0.36 1.64
CA GLU A 45 -21.10 1.07 1.74
C GLU A 45 -21.00 2.55 1.32
N LYS A 46 -19.84 3.18 1.53
CA LYS A 46 -19.60 4.61 1.26
C LYS A 46 -18.64 4.86 0.09
N ARG A 47 -18.31 3.81 -0.66
CA ARG A 47 -17.28 3.87 -1.72
C ARG A 47 -17.60 4.92 -2.78
N THR A 48 -16.56 5.60 -3.23
CA THR A 48 -16.61 6.55 -4.37
C THR A 48 -16.13 5.92 -5.67
N ILE A 49 -15.72 4.65 -5.62
CA ILE A 49 -15.25 3.84 -6.75
C ILE A 49 -16.23 2.72 -7.09
N LYS A 50 -16.14 2.19 -8.33
CA LYS A 50 -17.15 1.26 -8.87
C LYS A 50 -17.19 -0.10 -8.16
N LYS A 51 -16.05 -0.60 -7.73
CA LYS A 51 -15.85 -1.95 -7.18
C LYS A 51 -15.33 -1.88 -5.76
N THR A 52 -15.37 -2.98 -5.02
CA THR A 52 -14.73 -3.03 -3.70
C THR A 52 -13.23 -2.81 -3.85
N ARG A 53 -12.63 -2.21 -2.83
CA ARG A 53 -11.21 -1.87 -2.81
C ARG A 53 -10.32 -3.10 -3.08
N LYS A 54 -10.74 -4.26 -2.59
CA LYS A 54 -10.05 -5.56 -2.72
C LYS A 54 -9.96 -6.06 -4.17
N GLU A 55 -10.83 -5.57 -5.06
CA GLU A 55 -10.80 -5.93 -6.48
C GLU A 55 -9.81 -5.07 -7.29
N TYR A 56 -9.13 -4.11 -6.67
CA TYR A 56 -8.14 -3.26 -7.33
C TYR A 56 -6.70 -3.61 -6.93
N LEU A 57 -5.77 -3.18 -7.78
CA LEU A 57 -4.35 -3.30 -7.52
C LEU A 57 -3.93 -2.15 -6.60
N PHE A 58 -3.39 -2.52 -5.44
CA PHE A 58 -2.83 -1.60 -4.45
C PHE A 58 -1.37 -1.31 -4.76
N LEU A 59 -1.06 -0.01 -4.91
CA LEU A 59 0.28 0.52 -5.15
C LEU A 59 0.66 1.58 -4.10
N PHE A 60 1.94 1.70 -3.80
CA PHE A 60 2.51 2.69 -2.89
C PHE A 60 3.16 3.83 -3.66
N ASN A 61 3.12 5.04 -3.11
CA ASN A 61 3.79 6.19 -3.71
C ASN A 61 5.30 6.25 -3.45
N SER A 62 5.82 5.46 -2.51
CA SER A 62 7.23 5.49 -2.14
C SER A 62 7.76 4.10 -1.81
N LEU A 63 9.06 3.92 -2.05
CA LEU A 63 9.79 2.73 -1.64
C LEU A 63 9.74 2.55 -0.12
N TYR A 64 9.76 3.65 0.63
CA TYR A 64 9.58 3.68 2.08
C TYR A 64 8.33 2.91 2.52
N HIS A 65 7.15 3.25 1.98
CA HIS A 65 5.89 2.58 2.34
C HIS A 65 5.85 1.13 1.83
N ALA A 66 6.43 0.86 0.65
CA ALA A 66 6.56 -0.50 0.15
C ALA A 66 7.42 -1.39 1.07
N LEU A 67 8.50 -0.85 1.65
CA LEU A 67 9.35 -1.57 2.60
C LEU A 67 8.63 -1.84 3.93
N ILE A 68 7.85 -0.88 4.45
CA ILE A 68 6.98 -1.12 5.61
C ILE A 68 6.00 -2.27 5.33
N PHE A 69 5.40 -2.29 4.14
CA PHE A 69 4.49 -3.37 3.78
C PHE A 69 5.22 -4.71 3.63
N PHE A 70 6.40 -4.70 3.00
CA PHE A 70 7.27 -5.86 2.87
C PHE A 70 7.64 -6.45 4.24
N SER A 71 8.00 -5.64 5.24
CA SER A 71 8.38 -6.16 6.57
C SER A 71 7.25 -6.96 7.24
N LYS A 72 5.99 -6.61 6.95
CA LYS A 72 4.79 -7.28 7.48
C LYS A 72 4.44 -8.54 6.69
N TYR A 73 4.45 -8.46 5.36
CA TYR A 73 3.82 -9.49 4.50
C TYR A 73 4.79 -10.26 3.59
N GLY A 74 6.01 -9.77 3.42
CA GLY A 74 7.01 -10.29 2.48
C GLY A 74 6.60 -10.11 1.01
N GLY A 75 7.28 -10.83 0.13
CA GLY A 75 7.07 -10.76 -1.33
C GLY A 75 8.22 -10.06 -2.05
N ASN A 76 8.00 -9.73 -3.31
CA ASN A 76 8.93 -9.04 -4.18
C ASN A 76 8.50 -7.59 -4.34
N ILE A 77 9.46 -6.67 -4.40
CA ILE A 77 9.19 -5.25 -4.60
C ILE A 77 9.44 -4.89 -6.06
N TYR A 78 8.50 -4.17 -6.67
CA TYR A 78 8.56 -3.70 -8.05
C TYR A 78 8.36 -2.19 -8.08
N GLU A 79 9.14 -1.48 -8.90
CA GLU A 79 8.73 -0.19 -9.43
C GLU A 79 7.83 -0.44 -10.64
N VAL A 80 6.68 0.22 -10.65
CA VAL A 80 5.68 0.08 -11.69
C VAL A 80 5.29 1.44 -12.25
N GLU A 81 4.80 1.46 -13.48
CA GLU A 81 4.18 2.62 -14.08
C GLU A 81 2.68 2.40 -14.31
N ILE A 82 1.92 3.47 -14.10
CA ILE A 82 0.52 3.58 -14.51
C ILE A 82 0.32 4.87 -15.29
N GLU A 83 -0.61 4.87 -16.23
CA GLU A 83 -1.12 6.10 -16.85
C GLU A 83 -1.91 6.90 -15.80
N ARG A 84 -1.66 8.22 -15.71
CA ARG A 84 -2.27 9.07 -14.66
C ARG A 84 -3.80 9.10 -14.68
N ASP A 85 -4.43 8.99 -15.85
CA ASP A 85 -5.88 8.93 -16.03
C ASP A 85 -6.48 7.56 -15.66
N LYS A 86 -5.65 6.55 -15.39
CA LYS A 86 -6.07 5.22 -14.92
C LYS A 86 -6.04 5.07 -13.40
N LEU A 87 -5.58 6.10 -12.68
CA LEU A 87 -5.69 6.12 -11.23
C LEU A 87 -7.16 6.30 -10.83
N LEU A 88 -7.69 5.34 -10.09
CA LEU A 88 -9.10 5.36 -9.67
C LEU A 88 -9.28 6.08 -8.34
N PHE A 89 -8.32 5.91 -7.43
CA PHE A 89 -8.39 6.47 -6.10
C PHE A 89 -7.01 6.56 -5.45
N ARG A 90 -6.83 7.58 -4.61
CA ARG A 90 -5.67 7.74 -3.72
C ARG A 90 -6.18 7.87 -2.29
N GLY A 91 -5.93 6.85 -1.48
CA GLY A 91 -6.29 6.80 -0.06
C GLY A 91 -5.10 7.00 0.84
N ASP A 92 -5.34 7.40 2.08
CA ASP A 92 -4.34 7.38 3.15
C ASP A 92 -4.60 6.19 4.07
N MET A 93 -3.70 5.21 4.06
CA MET A 93 -3.84 3.98 4.84
C MET A 93 -3.89 4.23 6.35
N ASN A 94 -3.27 5.31 6.85
CA ASN A 94 -3.32 5.65 8.27
C ASN A 94 -4.76 5.94 8.74
N LYS A 95 -5.65 6.35 7.83
CA LYS A 95 -7.07 6.54 8.16
C LYS A 95 -7.80 5.22 8.37
N LEU A 96 -7.34 4.14 7.76
CA LEU A 96 -7.88 2.81 8.01
C LEU A 96 -7.58 2.37 9.43
N ASP A 97 -6.35 2.63 9.90
CA ASP A 97 -5.96 2.39 11.28
C ASP A 97 -6.81 3.23 12.24
N ASN A 98 -7.07 4.51 11.93
CA ASN A 98 -7.99 5.34 12.72
C ASN A 98 -9.41 4.78 12.77
N ILE A 99 -9.93 4.23 11.67
CA ILE A 99 -11.27 3.60 11.65
C ILE A 99 -11.26 2.33 12.51
N LEU A 100 -10.22 1.50 12.39
CA LEU A 100 -10.07 0.29 13.21
C LEU A 100 -9.95 0.61 14.69
N ASP A 101 -9.18 1.62 15.06
CA ASP A 101 -9.11 2.08 16.45
C ASP A 101 -10.46 2.63 16.91
N ALA A 102 -11.18 3.38 16.08
CA ALA A 102 -12.52 3.83 16.42
C ALA A 102 -13.51 2.67 16.63
N LEU A 103 -13.45 1.61 15.83
CA LEU A 103 -14.27 0.40 16.01
C LEU A 103 -14.03 -0.29 17.36
N ARG A 104 -12.83 -0.16 17.94
CA ARG A 104 -12.51 -0.75 19.26
C ARG A 104 -13.10 0.03 20.43
N PHE A 105 -13.38 1.31 20.25
CA PHE A 105 -13.77 2.21 21.34
C PHE A 105 -15.19 2.78 21.20
N TYR A 106 -15.81 2.66 20.03
CA TYR A 106 -17.12 3.24 19.72
C TYR A 106 -18.01 2.26 18.95
N ASP A 107 -19.33 2.50 19.00
CA ASP A 107 -20.31 1.73 18.22
C ASP A 107 -20.13 1.93 16.71
N GLU A 108 -20.55 0.94 15.90
CA GLU A 108 -20.41 0.95 14.43
C GLU A 108 -20.96 2.20 13.74
N ASP A 109 -22.02 2.82 14.29
CA ASP A 109 -22.63 4.01 13.70
C ASP A 109 -21.76 5.27 13.87
N SER A 110 -20.82 5.24 14.82
CA SER A 110 -19.94 6.37 15.15
C SER A 110 -18.75 6.51 14.20
N ILE A 111 -18.47 5.50 13.36
CA ILE A 111 -17.30 5.52 12.46
C ILE A 111 -17.58 6.11 11.07
N ALA A 112 -18.84 6.45 10.76
CA ALA A 112 -19.24 6.92 9.44
C ALA A 112 -18.48 8.19 8.99
N SER A 113 -18.16 9.10 9.92
CA SER A 113 -17.36 10.29 9.63
C SER A 113 -15.93 9.94 9.18
N PHE A 114 -15.27 8.99 9.86
CA PHE A 114 -13.93 8.53 9.51
C PHE A 114 -13.91 7.83 8.14
N VAL A 115 -14.92 7.01 7.85
CA VAL A 115 -15.09 6.35 6.55
C VAL A 115 -15.29 7.36 5.43
N ASN A 116 -16.15 8.37 5.63
CA ASN A 116 -16.35 9.44 4.65
C ASN A 116 -15.06 10.25 4.44
N GLU A 117 -14.32 10.53 5.51
CA GLU A 117 -13.03 11.22 5.45
C GLU A 117 -11.96 10.39 4.73
N TYR A 118 -12.00 9.06 4.78
CA TYR A 118 -11.13 8.23 3.95
C TYR A 118 -11.42 8.42 2.45
N TRP A 119 -12.69 8.37 2.03
CA TRP A 119 -13.08 8.49 0.62
C TRP A 119 -13.02 9.91 0.04
N LYS A 120 -13.00 10.93 0.91
CA LYS A 120 -13.00 12.34 0.50
C LYS A 120 -11.67 12.74 -0.12
N ALA A 121 -11.73 13.34 -1.31
CA ALA A 121 -10.55 13.82 -2.00
C ALA A 121 -9.83 14.92 -1.19
N GLY A 122 -8.50 14.89 -1.21
CA GLY A 122 -7.66 15.95 -0.63
C GLY A 122 -7.47 15.90 0.88
N THR A 123 -8.07 14.93 1.59
CA THR A 123 -7.90 14.80 3.04
C THR A 123 -6.84 13.73 3.33
N HIS A 124 -5.92 14.01 4.25
CA HIS A 124 -4.82 13.11 4.61
C HIS A 124 -4.36 13.39 6.05
N THR A 125 -3.68 12.42 6.66
CA THR A 125 -2.98 12.60 7.94
C THR A 125 -1.71 13.44 7.74
N PHE A 126 -1.04 13.80 8.83
CA PHE A 126 0.17 14.63 8.79
C PHE A 126 1.32 13.97 8.00
N SER A 127 1.49 12.65 8.12
CA SER A 127 2.49 11.86 7.39
C SER A 127 1.78 10.69 6.68
N PRO A 128 1.16 10.92 5.51
CA PRO A 128 0.25 9.97 4.89
C PRO A 128 0.98 8.77 4.28
N CYS A 129 0.46 7.58 4.57
CA CYS A 129 0.82 6.36 3.88
C CYS A 129 -0.12 6.16 2.70
N TYR A 130 0.22 6.74 1.55
CA TYR A 130 -0.70 6.72 0.42
C TYR A 130 -0.78 5.35 -0.28
N GLU A 131 -2.01 4.87 -0.45
CA GLU A 131 -2.35 3.78 -1.35
C GLU A 131 -2.98 4.33 -2.64
N TYR A 132 -2.59 3.76 -3.76
CA TYR A 132 -3.09 4.09 -5.09
C TYR A 132 -3.80 2.87 -5.64
N LEU A 133 -5.07 3.02 -6.01
CA LEU A 133 -5.90 1.96 -6.56
C LEU A 133 -6.03 2.11 -8.06
N CYS A 134 -5.71 1.04 -8.78
CA CYS A 134 -5.82 0.97 -10.23
C CYS A 134 -6.23 -0.42 -10.69
N THR A 135 -6.57 -0.58 -11.97
CA THR A 135 -6.95 -1.87 -12.54
C THR A 135 -5.77 -2.70 -13.02
N LYS A 136 -4.61 -2.06 -13.25
CA LYS A 136 -3.37 -2.70 -13.68
C LYS A 136 -2.19 -1.75 -13.58
N ALA A 137 -0.98 -2.29 -13.53
CA ALA A 137 0.25 -1.53 -13.63
C ALA A 137 1.32 -2.32 -14.40
N LYS A 138 2.24 -1.63 -15.06
CA LYS A 138 3.33 -2.27 -15.81
C LYS A 138 4.62 -2.22 -15.00
N VAL A 139 5.32 -3.35 -14.89
CA VAL A 139 6.61 -3.42 -14.19
C VAL A 139 7.69 -2.71 -15.00
N ILE A 140 8.38 -1.76 -14.38
CA ILE A 140 9.51 -1.05 -14.99
C ILE A 140 10.85 -1.37 -14.31
N LYS A 141 10.83 -1.83 -13.06
CA LYS A 141 12.04 -2.28 -12.34
C LYS A 141 11.68 -3.35 -11.32
N CYS A 142 12.48 -4.41 -11.25
CA CYS A 142 12.45 -5.36 -10.14
C CYS A 142 13.46 -4.91 -9.07
N ILE A 143 12.98 -4.62 -7.86
CA ILE A 143 13.83 -4.18 -6.75
C ILE A 143 14.27 -5.43 -5.98
N ARG A 144 15.54 -5.77 -6.13
CA ARG A 144 16.12 -6.95 -5.48
C ARG A 144 16.49 -6.60 -4.04
N LEU A 145 15.89 -7.33 -3.10
CA LEU A 145 16.27 -7.31 -1.70
C LEU A 145 17.21 -8.47 -1.43
N GLU A 146 18.44 -8.18 -1.00
CA GLU A 146 19.41 -9.18 -0.55
C GLU A 146 19.23 -9.52 0.94
N ILE A 147 17.98 -9.53 1.40
CA ILE A 147 17.62 -9.73 2.80
C ILE A 147 16.26 -10.41 2.87
N SER A 148 16.08 -11.32 3.83
CA SER A 148 14.77 -11.95 4.07
C SER A 148 13.79 -10.96 4.71
N LYS A 149 12.50 -11.28 4.69
CA LYS A 149 11.47 -10.49 5.39
C LYS A 149 11.79 -10.42 6.89
N GLU A 150 12.14 -11.55 7.50
CA GLU A 150 12.45 -11.68 8.92
C GLU A 150 13.68 -10.85 9.32
N ASP A 151 14.72 -10.89 8.48
CA ASP A 151 15.94 -10.09 8.68
C ASP A 151 15.64 -8.60 8.57
N PHE A 152 14.89 -8.18 7.55
CA PHE A 152 14.50 -6.79 7.39
C PHE A 152 13.59 -6.31 8.53
N TYR A 153 12.68 -7.16 9.02
CA TYR A 153 11.87 -6.85 10.19
C TYR A 153 12.74 -6.61 11.44
N ARG A 154 13.78 -7.43 11.67
CA ARG A 154 14.75 -7.20 12.75
C ARG A 154 15.53 -5.91 12.58
N GLU A 155 16.00 -5.65 11.36
CA GLU A 155 16.70 -4.42 11.02
C GLU A 155 15.84 -3.18 11.30
N LEU A 156 14.58 -3.20 10.89
CA LEU A 156 13.62 -2.12 11.12
C LEU A 156 13.37 -1.90 12.62
N ASN A 157 13.20 -2.96 13.40
CA ASN A 157 13.04 -2.85 14.86
C ASN A 157 14.28 -2.25 15.52
N ASN A 158 15.49 -2.65 15.10
CA ASN A 158 16.75 -2.09 15.61
C ASN A 158 16.90 -0.61 15.23
N ALA A 159 16.31 -0.19 14.10
CA ALA A 159 16.24 1.19 13.65
C ALA A 159 15.05 1.97 14.25
N SER A 160 14.50 1.54 15.39
CA SER A 160 13.35 2.18 16.06
C SER A 160 12.12 2.38 15.14
N ASN A 161 11.88 1.42 14.24
CA ASN A 161 10.84 1.47 13.21
C ASN A 161 10.98 2.58 12.17
N CYS A 162 12.18 3.15 12.02
CA CYS A 162 12.49 4.14 10.99
C CYS A 162 13.14 3.47 9.77
N VAL A 163 12.39 3.32 8.67
CA VAL A 163 12.92 2.68 7.45
C VAL A 163 14.12 3.46 6.90
N GLU A 164 14.11 4.79 6.98
CA GLU A 164 15.22 5.62 6.49
C GLU A 164 16.53 5.41 7.26
N GLN A 165 16.48 4.80 8.45
CA GLN A 165 17.66 4.43 9.24
C GLN A 165 18.14 2.99 8.98
N THR A 166 17.43 2.24 8.14
CA THR A 166 17.85 0.88 7.76
C THR A 166 18.96 0.93 6.72
N ARG A 167 19.99 0.09 6.89
CA ARG A 167 21.03 -0.16 5.89
C ARG A 167 20.41 -0.60 4.56
N THR A 168 19.36 -1.42 4.59
CA THR A 168 18.64 -1.87 3.40
C THR A 168 18.08 -0.66 2.62
N TYR A 169 17.41 0.28 3.29
CA TYR A 169 16.91 1.48 2.62
C TYR A 169 18.03 2.33 2.05
N HIS A 170 19.11 2.59 2.82
CA HIS A 170 20.25 3.36 2.34
C HIS A 170 20.91 2.73 1.10
N LYS A 171 21.08 1.40 1.08
CA LYS A 171 21.62 0.68 -0.08
C LYS A 171 20.75 0.89 -1.31
N LEU A 172 19.44 0.65 -1.19
CA LEU A 172 18.49 0.80 -2.29
C LEU A 172 18.38 2.25 -2.77
N PHE A 173 18.41 3.21 -1.85
CA PHE A 173 18.37 4.63 -2.19
C PHE A 173 19.60 5.03 -3.02
N ASN A 174 20.80 4.60 -2.61
CA ASN A 174 22.03 4.89 -3.36
C ASN A 174 22.01 4.22 -4.74
N GLU A 175 21.54 2.97 -4.86
CA GLU A 175 21.40 2.28 -6.14
C GLU A 175 20.34 2.87 -7.09
N GLN A 176 19.43 3.69 -6.56
CA GLN A 176 18.35 4.31 -7.34
C GLN A 176 18.63 5.76 -7.72
N TYR A 177 19.42 6.48 -6.93
CA TYR A 177 19.54 7.94 -7.03
C TYR A 177 20.98 8.47 -7.08
N GLN A 178 21.98 7.60 -7.04
CA GLN A 178 23.37 7.98 -7.35
C GLN A 178 23.78 7.40 -8.71
N ASP A 179 23.53 8.20 -9.75
CA ASP A 179 24.33 8.24 -10.98
C ASP A 179 25.33 9.40 -10.85
#